data_AF-A0A1H9Y5L9-F1
#
_entry.id   AF-A0A1H9Y5L9-F1
#
_cell.length_a   1.000
_cell.length_b   1.000
_cell.length_c   1.000
_cell.angle_alpha   90.00
_cell.angle_beta   90.00
_cell.angle_gamma   90.00
#
_symmetry.space_group_name_H-M   'P 1'
#
loop_
_entity.id
_entity.type
_entity.pdbx_description
1 polymer ?
#
loop_
_entity_poly.entity_id
_entity_poly.type
_entity_poly.pdbx_seq_one_letter_code
_entity_poly.pdbx_strand_id
1 'polypeptide(L)'
;MVLIVGGSYQGKTEYATSNFAGYKFFNQLHLFIKKRMDEGMGQEAILKEIHEAISEGDWVLIADELGNGVVPMDEKDNEWREVSGRILIELAKEAEEVHRVVLGIGQRIK
;
A
#
# COMPACT_ATOMS: atom_id res chain seq x y z
N MET A 1 0.29 11.82 6.10
CA MET A 1 -0.38 10.51 5.84
C MET A 1 0.31 9.37 6.60
N VAL A 2 -0.40 8.26 6.84
CA VAL A 2 0.16 7.02 7.41
C VAL A 2 0.13 5.89 6.39
N LEU A 3 1.18 5.08 6.35
CA LEU A 3 1.26 3.89 5.51
C LEU A 3 1.31 2.62 6.36
N ILE A 4 0.43 1.66 6.08
CA ILE A 4 0.37 0.38 6.75
C ILE A 4 0.59 -0.75 5.73
N VAL A 5 1.64 -1.54 5.96
CA VAL A 5 2.05 -2.63 5.08
C VAL A 5 2.12 -3.95 5.85
N GLY A 6 2.16 -5.07 5.11
CA GLY A 6 2.30 -6.42 5.65
C GLY A 6 1.74 -7.44 4.67
N GLY A 7 1.99 -8.74 4.88
CA GLY A 7 1.45 -9.78 4.00
C GLY A 7 -0.09 -9.83 3.97
N SER A 8 -0.64 -10.61 3.04
CA SER A 8 -2.08 -10.87 2.97
C SER A 8 -2.58 -11.50 4.27
N TYR A 9 -3.79 -11.13 4.68
CA TYR A 9 -4.48 -11.68 5.87
C TYR A 9 -3.73 -11.49 7.21
N GLN A 10 -2.88 -10.47 7.33
CA GLN A 10 -2.12 -10.19 8.56
C GLN A 10 -2.85 -9.25 9.55
N GLY A 11 -4.14 -8.94 9.37
CA GLY A 11 -4.91 -8.09 10.31
C GLY A 11 -4.67 -6.57 10.17
N LYS A 12 -4.22 -6.11 8.99
CA LYS A 12 -3.91 -4.69 8.74
C LYS A 12 -5.12 -3.76 8.91
N THR A 13 -6.30 -4.19 8.45
CA THR A 13 -7.50 -3.35 8.49
C THR A 13 -7.97 -3.14 9.91
N GLU A 14 -8.02 -4.19 10.72
CA GLU A 14 -8.37 -4.12 12.14
C GLU A 14 -7.35 -3.28 12.92
N TYR A 15 -6.06 -3.45 12.62
CA TYR A 15 -5.00 -2.63 13.20
C TYR A 15 -5.18 -1.14 12.83
N ALA A 16 -5.46 -0.84 11.56
CA ALA A 16 -5.64 0.53 11.08
C ALA A 16 -6.83 1.22 11.77
N THR A 17 -7.99 0.56 11.79
CA THR A 17 -9.22 1.14 12.36
C THR A 17 -9.16 1.31 13.87
N SER A 18 -8.40 0.47 14.57
CA SER A 18 -8.23 0.57 16.02
C SER A 18 -7.26 1.67 16.45
N ASN A 19 -6.27 2.03 15.62
CA ASN A 19 -5.20 2.96 15.99
C ASN A 19 -5.36 4.36 15.39
N PHE A 20 -6.07 4.49 14.26
CA PHE A 20 -6.20 5.75 13.53
C PHE A 20 -7.67 6.20 13.42
N ALA A 21 -8.31 6.37 14.57
CA ALA A 21 -9.69 6.84 14.63
C ALA A 21 -9.85 8.23 13.99
N GLY A 22 -10.86 8.39 13.13
CA GLY A 22 -11.13 9.66 12.43
C GLY A 22 -10.36 9.86 11.12
N TYR A 23 -9.41 8.97 10.80
CA TYR A 23 -8.71 9.01 9.52
C TYR A 23 -9.58 8.41 8.41
N LYS A 24 -9.31 8.84 7.17
CA LYS A 24 -9.82 8.20 5.96
C LYS A 24 -8.94 7.00 5.60
N PHE A 25 -9.51 5.95 5.02
CA PHE A 25 -8.78 4.72 4.71
C PHE A 25 -8.79 4.44 3.21
N PHE A 26 -7.60 4.22 2.65
CA PHE A 26 -7.45 3.64 1.34
C PHE A 26 -6.96 2.20 1.50
N ASN A 27 -7.92 1.27 1.55
CA ASN A 27 -7.62 -0.15 1.75
C ASN A 27 -7.32 -0.86 0.43
N GLN A 28 -6.52 -1.93 0.51
CA GLN A 28 -6.14 -2.78 -0.63
C GLN A 28 -5.45 -2.01 -1.77
N LEU A 29 -4.56 -1.07 -1.43
CA LEU A 29 -3.87 -0.22 -2.40
C LEU A 29 -3.13 -1.03 -3.50
N HIS A 30 -2.53 -2.16 -3.15
CA HIS A 30 -1.88 -3.07 -4.10
C HIS A 30 -2.84 -3.58 -5.19
N LEU A 31 -4.11 -3.84 -4.88
CA LEU A 31 -5.12 -4.23 -5.88
C LEU A 31 -5.57 -3.05 -6.74
N PHE A 32 -5.63 -1.84 -6.15
CA PHE A 32 -5.86 -0.63 -6.93
C PHE A 32 -4.74 -0.41 -7.96
N ILE A 33 -3.48 -0.56 -7.54
CA ILE A 33 -2.32 -0.49 -8.44
C ILE A 33 -2.45 -1.53 -9.55
N LYS A 34 -2.79 -2.79 -9.20
CA LYS A 34 -3.00 -3.86 -10.20
C LYS A 34 -4.03 -3.46 -11.25
N LYS A 35 -5.20 -2.97 -10.79
CA LYS A 35 -6.29 -2.56 -11.67
C LYS A 35 -5.85 -1.44 -12.63
N ARG A 36 -5.11 -0.44 -12.14
CA ARG A 36 -4.63 0.65 -13.00
C ARG A 36 -3.57 0.18 -14.01
N MET A 37 -2.72 -0.76 -13.62
CA MET A 37 -1.79 -1.40 -14.56
C MET A 37 -2.53 -2.20 -15.64
N ASP A 38 -3.58 -2.93 -15.27
CA ASP A 38 -4.43 -3.66 -16.23
C ASP A 38 -5.16 -2.72 -17.20
N GLU A 39 -5.42 -1.47 -16.78
CA GLU A 39 -5.95 -0.38 -17.61
C GLU A 39 -4.86 0.33 -18.45
N GLY A 40 -3.60 -0.13 -18.38
CA GLY A 40 -2.48 0.39 -19.16
C GLY A 40 -1.83 1.64 -18.58
N MET A 41 -2.09 1.99 -17.32
CA MET A 41 -1.46 3.13 -16.67
C MET A 41 -0.03 2.81 -16.22
N GLY A 42 0.88 3.75 -16.45
CA GLY A 42 2.25 3.68 -15.96
C GLY A 42 2.38 4.06 -14.47
N GLN A 43 3.50 3.67 -13.85
CA GLN A 43 3.79 3.87 -12.43
C GLN A 43 3.59 5.33 -11.97
N GLU A 44 4.12 6.30 -12.71
CA GLU A 44 4.05 7.72 -12.36
C GLU A 44 2.61 8.26 -12.41
N ALA A 45 1.80 7.79 -13.37
CA ALA A 45 0.40 8.16 -13.48
C ALA A 45 -0.42 7.62 -12.31
N ILE A 46 -0.16 6.36 -11.91
CA ILE A 46 -0.80 5.73 -10.76
C ILE A 46 -0.43 6.46 -9.46
N LEU A 47 0.86 6.75 -9.26
CA LEU A 47 1.32 7.49 -8.08
C LEU A 47 0.66 8.88 -7.99
N LYS A 48 0.57 9.60 -9.11
CA LYS A 48 -0.12 10.89 -9.19
C LYS A 48 -1.60 10.77 -8.81
N GLU A 49 -2.29 9.75 -9.33
CA GLU A 49 -3.70 9.51 -9.00
C GLU A 49 -3.89 9.22 -7.51
N ILE A 50 -3.00 8.43 -6.90
CA ILE A 50 -3.01 8.17 -5.46
C ILE A 50 -2.84 9.49 -4.69
N HIS A 51 -1.88 10.33 -5.06
CA HIS A 51 -1.63 11.63 -4.41
C HIS A 51 -2.82 12.57 -4.53
N GLU A 52 -3.47 12.64 -5.69
CA GLU A 52 -4.67 13.44 -5.90
C GLU A 52 -5.82 12.96 -5.01
N ALA A 53 -6.03 11.64 -4.91
CA ALA A 53 -7.08 11.04 -4.09
C ALA A 53 -6.88 11.30 -2.58
N ILE A 54 -5.64 11.46 -2.12
CA ILE A 54 -5.31 11.66 -0.69
C ILE A 54 -4.90 13.10 -0.35
N SER A 55 -5.07 14.03 -1.29
CA SER A 55 -4.60 15.42 -1.18
C SER A 55 -5.20 16.20 0.01
N GLU A 56 -6.36 15.77 0.51
CA GLU A 56 -7.06 16.46 1.61
C GLU A 56 -7.47 15.52 2.76
N GLY A 57 -7.08 15.93 3.97
CA GLY A 57 -7.37 15.27 5.23
C GLY A 57 -6.35 14.20 5.63
N ASP A 58 -6.61 13.56 6.75
CA ASP A 58 -5.71 12.55 7.31
C ASP A 58 -6.03 11.16 6.73
N TRP A 59 -5.07 10.57 6.03
CA TRP A 59 -5.23 9.31 5.33
C TRP A 59 -4.34 8.20 5.89
N VAL A 60 -4.91 7.00 5.96
CA VAL A 60 -4.19 5.73 6.18
C VAL A 60 -4.28 4.89 4.90
N LEU A 61 -3.13 4.60 4.31
CA LEU A 61 -3.03 3.73 3.14
C LEU A 61 -2.65 2.33 3.60
N ILE A 62 -3.37 1.32 3.12
CA ILE A 62 -3.19 -0.05 3.55
C ILE A 62 -2.88 -0.91 2.32
N ALA A 63 -1.72 -1.56 2.34
CA ALA A 63 -1.24 -2.36 1.20
C ALA A 63 -0.64 -3.70 1.64
N ASP A 64 -0.66 -4.66 0.71
CA ASP A 64 0.07 -5.91 0.88
C ASP A 64 1.51 -5.73 0.40
N GLU A 65 2.46 -6.32 1.12
CA GLU A 65 3.84 -6.45 0.64
C GLU A 65 3.95 -7.66 -0.29
N LEU A 66 4.11 -7.42 -1.59
CA LEU A 66 4.19 -8.50 -2.59
C LEU A 66 5.63 -9.06 -2.77
N GLY A 67 6.64 -8.38 -2.22
CA GLY A 67 8.06 -8.67 -2.43
C GLY A 67 8.68 -9.75 -1.55
N ASN A 68 7.96 -10.27 -0.55
CA ASN A 68 8.53 -11.21 0.45
C ASN A 68 8.38 -12.70 0.06
N GLY A 69 7.78 -13.00 -1.10
CA GLY A 69 7.53 -14.35 -1.59
C GLY A 69 8.44 -14.79 -2.73
N VAL A 70 8.07 -15.89 -3.39
CA VAL A 70 8.75 -16.38 -4.60
C VAL A 70 8.42 -15.47 -5.79
N VAL A 71 9.34 -15.35 -6.73
CA VAL A 71 9.12 -14.61 -7.98
C VAL A 71 7.99 -15.27 -8.79
N PRO A 72 6.93 -14.53 -9.17
CA PRO A 72 5.87 -15.08 -10.02
C PRO A 72 6.42 -15.54 -11.38
N MET A 73 5.89 -16.65 -11.87
CA MET A 73 6.18 -17.13 -13.23
C MET A 73 5.45 -16.31 -14.30
N ASP A 74 4.29 -15.76 -13.94
CA ASP A 74 3.52 -14.87 -14.82
C ASP A 74 4.17 -13.49 -14.86
N GLU A 75 4.45 -12.99 -16.06
CA GLU A 75 5.14 -11.72 -16.26
C GLU A 75 4.33 -10.53 -15.72
N LYS A 76 3.00 -10.56 -15.82
CA LYS A 76 2.15 -9.46 -15.32
C LYS A 76 2.12 -9.43 -13.80
N ASP A 77 2.06 -10.59 -13.15
CA ASP A 77 2.14 -10.65 -11.69
C ASP A 77 3.53 -10.22 -11.18
N ASN A 78 4.60 -10.56 -11.91
CA ASN A 78 5.95 -10.09 -11.59
C ASN A 78 6.08 -8.57 -11.78
N GLU A 79 5.55 -8.02 -12.86
CA GLU A 79 5.53 -6.57 -13.10
C GLU A 79 4.70 -5.84 -12.03
N TRP A 80 3.53 -6.37 -11.69
CA TRP A 80 2.68 -5.84 -10.62
C TRP A 80 3.40 -5.80 -9.26
N ARG A 81 4.17 -6.85 -8.94
CA ARG A 81 5.02 -6.88 -7.74
C ARG A 81 6.03 -5.73 -7.74
N GLU A 82 6.75 -5.54 -8.85
CA GLU A 82 7.78 -4.51 -8.98
C GLU A 82 7.19 -3.10 -8.90
N VAL A 83 6.14 -2.81 -9.67
CA VAL A 83 5.48 -1.49 -9.70
C VAL A 83 4.85 -1.17 -8.35
N SER A 84 4.16 -2.13 -7.72
CA SER A 84 3.61 -1.93 -6.38
C SER A 84 4.70 -1.65 -5.35
N GLY A 85 5.82 -2.38 -5.40
CA GLY A 85 6.96 -2.14 -4.51
C GLY A 85 7.53 -0.74 -4.66
N ARG A 86 7.73 -0.27 -5.89
CA ARG A 86 8.25 1.08 -6.17
C ARG A 86 7.31 2.18 -5.71
N ILE A 87 6.00 2.03 -5.94
CA ILE A 87 4.99 2.97 -5.43
C ILE A 87 5.01 3.01 -3.89
N LEU A 88 5.07 1.85 -3.23
CA LEU A 88 5.15 1.80 -1.77
C LEU A 88 6.42 2.44 -1.21
N ILE A 89 7.55 2.33 -1.92
CA ILE A 89 8.80 3.02 -1.55
C ILE A 89 8.60 4.55 -1.60
N GLU A 90 8.00 5.08 -2.65
CA GLU A 90 7.74 6.53 -2.74
C GLU A 90 6.77 7.00 -1.65
N LEU A 91 5.65 6.29 -1.46
CA LEU A 91 4.68 6.62 -0.40
C LEU A 91 5.31 6.53 1.00
N ALA A 92 6.20 5.56 1.25
CA ALA A 92 6.90 5.44 2.54
C ALA A 92 7.87 6.60 2.81
N LYS A 93 8.47 7.21 1.78
CA LYS A 93 9.32 8.41 1.93
C LYS A 93 8.49 9.62 2.39
N GLU A 94 7.27 9.73 1.88
CA GLU A 94 6.36 10.85 2.15
C GLU A 94 5.50 10.66 3.40
N ALA A 95 5.26 9.41 3.82
CA ALA A 95 4.46 9.10 5.00
C ALA A 95 5.05 9.65 6.29
N GLU A 96 4.21 10.14 7.19
CA GLU A 96 4.60 10.55 8.54
C GLU A 96 4.92 9.34 9.42
N GLU A 97 4.13 8.27 9.27
CA GLU A 97 4.34 7.00 9.95
C GLU A 97 4.27 5.84 8.96
N VAL A 98 5.13 4.84 9.15
CA VAL A 98 5.06 3.57 8.43
C VAL A 98 4.95 2.44 9.42
N HIS A 99 3.91 1.62 9.29
CA HIS A 99 3.66 0.47 10.15
C HIS A 99 3.71 -0.80 9.35
N ARG A 100 4.40 -1.81 9.89
CA ARG A 100 4.35 -3.18 9.40
C ARG A 100 3.47 -4.02 10.32
N VAL A 101 2.49 -4.72 9.78
CA VAL A 101 1.60 -5.60 10.55
C VAL A 101 1.88 -7.06 10.23
N VAL A 102 2.12 -7.85 11.26
CA VAL A 102 2.32 -9.31 11.20
C VAL A 102 1.50 -9.96 12.30
N LEU A 103 0.64 -10.92 11.96
CA LEU A 103 -0.26 -11.61 12.88
C LEU A 103 -1.11 -10.64 13.73
N GLY A 104 -1.57 -9.53 13.14
CA GLY A 104 -2.33 -8.47 13.81
C GLY A 104 -1.49 -7.52 14.67
N ILE A 105 -0.18 -7.78 14.81
CA ILE A 105 0.73 -6.97 15.61
C ILE A 105 1.38 -5.93 14.71
N GLY A 106 1.07 -4.66 14.94
CA GLY A 106 1.70 -3.56 14.22
C GLY A 106 2.99 -3.08 14.88
N GLN A 107 4.03 -2.93 14.07
CA GLN A 107 5.31 -2.34 14.42
C GLN A 107 5.51 -1.07 13.60
N ARG A 108 5.68 0.07 14.27
CA ARG A 108 6.08 1.31 13.60
C ARG A 108 7.56 1.22 13.22
N ILE A 109 7.87 1.44 11.94
CA ILE A 109 9.21 1.38 11.35
C ILE A 109 9.69 2.74 10.80
N LYS A 110 8.83 3.76 10.82
CA LYS A 110 9.10 5.19 10.61
C LYS A 110 8.10 5.99 11.42
#